data_AF-A0A348WNU2-F1
#
_entry.id   AF-A0A348WNU2-F1
#
_cell.length_a   1.000
_cell.length_b   1.000
_cell.length_c   1.000
_cell.angle_alpha   90.00
_cell.angle_beta   90.00
_cell.angle_gamma   90.00
#
_symmetry.space_group_name_H-M   'P 1'
#
loop_
_entity.id
_entity.type
_entity.pdbx_description
1 polymer ?
#
loop_
_entity_poly.entity_id
_entity_poly.type
_entity_poly.pdbx_seq_one_letter_code
_entity_poly.pdbx_strand_id
1 'polypeptide(L)' 'MNTRILWIVLILLTPFVSAQEPVYVCPMHSEVTQHEPGKCPICGMDLVLKESQSMDMNMN' A
#
# COMPACT_ATOMS: atom_id res chain seq x y z
N MET A 1 -36.48 17.84 12.50
CA MET A 1 -35.44 18.47 11.67
C MET A 1 -34.01 17.95 11.92
N ASN A 2 -33.73 17.11 12.94
CA ASN A 2 -32.35 16.95 13.45
C ASN A 2 -31.79 15.51 13.49
N THR A 3 -32.53 14.49 13.02
CA THR A 3 -32.03 13.09 13.06
C THR A 3 -31.11 12.73 11.91
N ARG A 4 -31.11 13.47 10.79
CA ARG A 4 -30.21 13.20 9.64
C ARG A 4 -28.83 13.84 9.76
N ILE A 5 -28.74 14.99 10.45
CA ILE A 5 -27.47 15.69 10.71
C ILE A 5 -26.59 14.86 11.65
N LEU A 6 -27.20 14.16 12.62
CA LEU A 6 -26.50 13.30 13.57
C LEU A 6 -25.78 12.11 12.90
N TRP A 7 -26.35 11.54 11.83
CA TRP A 7 -25.71 10.44 11.08
C TRP A 7 -24.52 10.91 10.22
N ILE A 8 -24.57 12.13 9.68
CA ILE A 8 -23.51 12.70 8.84
C ILE A 8 -22.26 13.02 9.69
N VAL A 9 -22.44 13.58 10.89
CA VAL A 9 -21.34 13.89 11.82
C VAL A 9 -20.60 12.62 12.28
N LEU A 10 -21.31 11.50 12.41
CA LEU A 10 -20.73 10.20 12.80
C LEU A 10 -19.83 9.60 11.71
N ILE A 11 -20.13 9.86 10.43
CA ILE A 11 -19.35 9.37 9.27
C ILE A 11 -18.10 10.25 9.01
N LEU A 12 -18.14 11.54 9.36
CA LEU A 12 -17.00 12.46 9.18
C LEU A 12 -15.87 12.30 10.21
N LEU A 13 -16.09 11.53 11.29
CA LEU A 13 -15.11 11.29 12.36
C LEU A 13 -14.31 9.99 12.17
N THR A 14 -14.61 9.16 11.16
CA THR A 14 -13.82 7.94 10.91
C THR A 14 -12.57 8.28 10.10
N PRO A 15 -11.35 8.07 10.61
CA PRO A 15 -10.15 8.18 9.80
C PRO A 15 -10.19 7.09 8.72
N PHE A 16 -10.05 7.49 7.45
CA PHE A 16 -9.86 6.57 6.33
C PHE A 16 -8.48 5.91 6.47
N VAL A 17 -8.42 4.70 7.01
CA VAL A 17 -7.18 3.92 7.07
C VAL A 17 -6.94 3.30 5.69
N SER A 18 -5.88 3.76 5.02
CA SER A 18 -5.42 3.17 3.76
C SER A 18 -4.51 1.98 4.08
N ALA A 19 -5.03 0.75 3.92
CA ALA A 19 -4.21 -0.46 3.99
C ALA A 19 -3.40 -0.56 2.70
N GLN A 20 -2.08 -0.33 2.77
CA GLN A 20 -1.19 -0.54 1.63
C GLN A 20 -0.93 -2.04 1.46
N GLU A 21 -1.22 -2.56 0.27
CA GLU A 21 -0.94 -3.94 -0.07
C GLU A 21 0.57 -4.15 -0.29
N PRO A 22 1.13 -5.31 0.12
CA PRO A 22 2.53 -5.62 -0.14
C PRO A 22 2.78 -5.70 -1.64
N VAL A 23 3.87 -5.09 -2.08
CA VAL A 23 4.29 -5.08 -3.48
C VAL A 23 5.65 -5.75 -3.56
N TYR A 24 5.84 -6.68 -4.48
CA TYR A 24 7.08 -7.41 -4.72
C TYR A 24 7.67 -7.02 -6.07
N VAL A 25 8.98 -6.82 -6.14
CA VAL A 25 9.68 -6.35 -7.35
C VAL A 25 10.88 -7.26 -7.67
N CYS A 26 11.22 -7.40 -8.94
CA CYS A 26 12.43 -8.12 -9.34
C CYS A 26 13.67 -7.21 -9.22
N PRO A 27 14.75 -7.62 -8.52
CA PRO A 27 15.93 -6.77 -8.32
C PRO A 27 16.73 -6.50 -9.60
N MET A 28 16.51 -7.27 -10.67
CA MET A 28 17.15 -7.06 -11.99
C MET A 28 16.19 -6.45 -13.02
N HIS A 29 14.88 -6.57 -12.82
CA HIS A 29 13.86 -6.18 -13.78
C HIS A 29 12.78 -5.38 -13.06
N SER A 30 13.07 -4.11 -12.76
CA SER A 30 12.20 -3.24 -11.95
C SER A 30 10.79 -3.02 -12.53
N GLU A 31 10.57 -3.34 -13.80
CA GLU A 31 9.26 -3.34 -14.45
C GLU A 31 8.36 -4.51 -13.98
N VAL A 32 8.96 -5.60 -13.53
CA VAL A 32 8.23 -6.74 -12.97
C VAL A 32 7.85 -6.44 -11.53
N THR A 33 6.56 -6.18 -11.33
CA THR A 33 5.93 -5.95 -10.03
C THR A 33 4.77 -6.91 -9.82
N GLN A 34 4.64 -7.47 -8.63
CA GLN A 34 3.55 -8.39 -8.25
C GLN A 34 3.04 -8.07 -6.83
N HIS A 35 1.81 -8.46 -6.52
CA HIS A 35 1.23 -8.32 -5.17
C HIS A 35 1.46 -9.55 -4.29
N GLU A 36 2.09 -10.59 -4.84
CA GLU A 36 2.35 -11.86 -4.19
C GLU A 36 3.84 -12.22 -4.29
N PRO A 37 4.37 -12.99 -3.33
CA PRO A 37 5.71 -13.53 -3.42
C PRO A 37 5.80 -14.55 -4.56
N GLY A 38 6.93 -14.57 -5.27
CA GLY A 38 7.12 -15.48 -6.40
C GLY A 38 8.46 -15.30 -7.10
N LYS A 39 8.56 -15.87 -8.30
CA LYS A 39 9.74 -15.75 -9.15
C LYS A 39 9.46 -14.85 -10.35
N CYS A 40 10.47 -14.08 -10.74
CA CYS A 40 10.42 -13.23 -11.91
C CYS A 40 10.29 -14.08 -13.19
N PRO A 41 9.31 -13.81 -14.06
CA PRO A 41 9.11 -14.58 -15.29
C PRO A 41 10.20 -14.35 -16.35
N ILE A 42 11.04 -13.33 -16.17
CA ILE A 42 12.10 -12.98 -17.13
C ILE A 42 13.43 -13.67 -16.78
N CYS A 43 13.88 -13.61 -15.51
CA CYS A 43 15.15 -14.20 -15.07
C CYS A 43 15.02 -15.39 -14.12
N GLY A 44 13.83 -15.69 -13.61
CA GLY A 44 13.61 -16.79 -12.66
C GLY A 44 14.11 -16.54 -11.23
N MET A 45 14.62 -15.35 -10.91
CA MET A 45 15.02 -15.00 -9.54
C MET A 45 13.82 -14.68 -8.67
N ASP A 46 13.99 -14.79 -7.35
CA ASP A 46 12.94 -14.45 -6.38
C ASP A 46 12.65 -12.95 -6.36
N LEU A 47 11.37 -12.60 -6.29
CA LEU A 47 10.91 -11.23 -6.11
C LEU A 47 11.13 -10.79 -4.66
N VAL A 48 11.52 -9.53 -4.48
CA VAL A 48 11.79 -8.94 -3.17
C VAL A 48 10.66 -7.98 -2.77
N LEU A 49 10.28 -7.96 -1.49
CA LEU A 49 9.26 -7.04 -1.00
C LEU A 49 9.76 -5.60 -1.15
N LYS A 50 8.98 -4.78 -1.86
CA LYS A 50 9.14 -3.34 -1.95
C LYS A 50 8.47 -2.73 -0.73
N GLU A 51 9.29 -2.17 0.14
CA GLU A 51 8.79 -1.37 1.25
C GLU A 51 8.04 -0.17 0.70
N SER A 52 6.72 -0.14 0.89
CA SER A 52 5.89 0.99 0.53
C SER A 52 6.20 2.09 1.54
N GLN A 53 7.13 2.98 1.17
CA GLN A 53 7.55 4.11 1.98
C GLN A 53 6.34 5.01 2.29
N SER A 54 5.66 4.73 3.40
CA SER A 54 5.00 5.78 4.17
C SER A 54 6.08 6.79 4.49
N MET A 55 5.91 8.04 4.07
CA MET A 55 6.87 9.11 4.23
C MET A 55 7.37 9.21 5.68
N ASP A 56 8.50 8.55 5.97
CA ASP A 56 9.35 8.87 7.10
C ASP A 56 10.08 10.17 6.75
N MET A 57 9.45 11.28 7.13
CA MET A 57 10.14 12.54 7.32
C MET A 57 11.15 12.35 8.45
N ASN A 58 12.36 11.91 8.13
CA ASN A 58 13.52 12.00 9.03
C ASN A 58 14.75 12.44 8.24
N MET A 59 14.90 13.75 8.06
CA MET A 59 16.21 14.34 7.87
C MET A 59 16.67 14.86 9.24
N ASN A 60 17.76 14.28 9.74
CA ASN A 60 18.49 14.71 10.93
C ASN A 60 19.43 15.89 10.66
#